data_AF-A0A845YMW4-F1
#
_entry.id   AF-A0A845YMW4-F1
#
_cell.length_a   1.000
_cell.length_b   1.000
_cell.length_c   1.000
_cell.angle_alpha   90.00
_cell.angle_beta   90.00
_cell.angle_gamma   90.00
#
_symmetry.space_group_name_H-M   'P 1'
#
loop_
_entity.id
_entity.type
_entity.pdbx_description
1 polymer ?
#
loop_
_entity_poly.entity_id
_entity_poly.type
_entity_poly.pdbx_seq_one_letter_code
_entity_poly.pdbx_strand_id
1 'polypeptide(L)'
;MWSSREALNILIRDGSNLINPDVLVYFRDCYEHTIQLRDIVETYRDLASDLMDIYLSSVNNKMNEVMKLLTVISSIFIPLTFIAGIYGMNFDPGESPWNMPELDWYYGYPLCLVIMFSTAISLIYFFWRRGWFENLSTTIKAED
;
A
#
# COMPACT_ATOMS: atom_id res chain seq x y z
N MET A 1 -16.01 -21.26 31.41
CA MET A 1 -17.10 -21.38 30.41
C MET A 1 -17.74 -22.78 30.46
N TRP A 2 -17.00 -23.86 30.19
CA TRP A 2 -17.50 -25.25 30.37
C TRP A 2 -17.88 -25.54 31.84
N SER A 3 -17.08 -25.04 32.79
CA SER A 3 -17.33 -25.16 34.23
C SER A 3 -18.65 -24.55 34.74
N SER A 4 -19.12 -23.46 34.12
CA SER A 4 -20.36 -22.79 34.52
C SER A 4 -21.59 -23.60 34.09
N ARG A 5 -21.51 -24.22 32.91
CA ARG A 5 -22.56 -25.12 32.40
C ARG A 5 -22.63 -26.39 33.23
N GLU A 6 -21.49 -26.94 33.65
CA GLU A 6 -21.41 -28.08 34.56
C GLU A 6 -21.99 -27.73 35.94
N ALA A 7 -21.64 -26.57 36.50
CA ALA A 7 -22.14 -26.11 37.80
C ALA A 7 -23.66 -25.90 37.83
N LEU A 8 -24.22 -25.33 36.75
CA LEU A 8 -25.66 -25.09 36.63
C LEU A 8 -26.42 -26.40 36.39
N ASN A 9 -25.83 -27.35 35.66
CA ASN A 9 -26.37 -28.70 35.48
C ASN A 9 -26.33 -29.50 36.79
N ILE A 10 -25.29 -29.36 37.60
CA ILE A 10 -25.20 -29.95 38.95
C ILE A 10 -26.28 -29.34 39.87
N LEU A 11 -26.45 -28.02 39.89
CA LEU A 11 -27.48 -27.33 40.70
C LEU A 11 -28.91 -27.71 40.32
N ILE A 12 -29.20 -27.90 39.03
CA ILE A 12 -30.51 -28.36 38.55
C ILE A 12 -30.75 -29.83 38.92
N ARG A 13 -29.69 -30.65 38.93
CA ARG A 13 -29.80 -32.09 39.14
C ARG A 13 -29.79 -32.51 40.61
N ASP A 14 -29.19 -31.71 41.50
CA ASP A 14 -29.12 -31.97 42.95
C ASP A 14 -30.32 -31.44 43.75
N GLY A 15 -31.32 -30.84 43.09
CA GLY A 15 -32.69 -30.68 43.62
C GLY A 15 -32.80 -30.34 45.10
N SER A 16 -32.06 -29.33 45.58
CA SER A 16 -32.17 -28.93 46.98
C SER A 16 -33.46 -28.13 47.20
N ASN A 17 -34.23 -28.48 48.24
CA ASN A 17 -35.45 -27.79 48.68
C ASN A 17 -35.26 -26.31 49.10
N LEU A 18 -34.07 -25.74 48.90
CA LEU A 18 -33.67 -24.40 49.34
C LEU A 18 -33.67 -23.36 48.21
N ILE A 19 -33.86 -23.78 46.95
CA ILE A 19 -33.81 -22.88 45.78
C ILE A 19 -35.21 -22.77 45.17
N ASN A 20 -35.81 -21.59 45.30
CA ASN A 20 -37.10 -21.27 44.70
C ASN A 20 -36.95 -21.17 43.16
N PRO A 21 -37.81 -21.83 42.35
CA PRO A 21 -37.76 -21.79 40.88
C PRO A 21 -37.61 -20.39 40.26
N ASP A 22 -38.11 -19.35 40.92
CA ASP A 22 -37.97 -17.97 40.44
C ASP A 22 -36.49 -17.52 40.37
N VAL A 23 -35.64 -17.94 41.31
CA VAL A 23 -34.22 -17.54 41.37
C VAL A 23 -33.41 -18.20 40.24
N LEU A 24 -33.78 -19.41 39.83
CA LEU A 24 -33.16 -20.11 38.68
C LEU A 24 -33.39 -19.38 37.36
N VAL A 25 -34.53 -18.69 37.22
CA VAL A 25 -34.83 -17.88 36.02
C VAL A 25 -33.87 -16.69 35.93
N TYR A 26 -33.60 -15.98 37.03
CA TYR A 26 -32.64 -14.88 37.05
C TYR A 26 -31.20 -15.34 36.76
N PHE A 27 -30.77 -16.49 37.31
CA PHE A 27 -29.45 -17.05 36.99
C PHE A 27 -29.31 -17.45 35.53
N ARG A 28 -30.38 -17.98 34.93
CA ARG A 28 -30.41 -18.32 33.51
C ARG A 28 -30.29 -17.07 32.64
N ASP A 29 -31.00 -16.00 32.98
CA ASP A 29 -30.92 -14.74 32.26
C ASP A 29 -29.50 -14.16 32.30
N CYS A 30 -28.87 -14.10 33.48
CA CYS A 30 -27.47 -13.68 33.61
C CYS A 30 -26.50 -14.55 32.79
N TYR A 31 -26.76 -15.86 32.69
CA TYR A 31 -25.95 -16.77 31.89
C TYR A 31 -26.09 -16.49 30.38
N GLU A 32 -27.32 -16.29 29.90
CA GLU A 32 -27.60 -15.90 28.50
C GLU A 32 -26.94 -14.56 28.16
N HIS A 33 -27.07 -13.55 29.03
CA HIS A 33 -26.39 -12.25 28.83
C HIS A 33 -24.87 -12.40 28.79
N THR A 34 -24.29 -13.28 29.60
CA THR A 34 -22.84 -13.54 29.60
C THR A 34 -22.39 -14.18 28.28
N ILE A 35 -23.18 -15.10 27.73
CA ILE A 35 -22.93 -15.70 26.41
C ILE A 35 -23.02 -14.64 25.33
N GLN A 36 -24.08 -13.83 25.34
CA GLN A 36 -24.30 -12.79 24.34
C GLN A 36 -23.17 -11.74 24.35
N LEU A 37 -22.75 -11.29 25.53
CA LEU A 37 -21.63 -10.37 25.67
C LEU A 37 -20.32 -10.96 25.14
N ARG A 38 -20.06 -12.25 25.40
CA ARG A 38 -18.88 -12.93 24.87
C ARG A 38 -18.92 -12.96 23.33
N ASP A 39 -20.05 -13.30 22.74
CA ASP A 39 -20.16 -13.41 21.28
C ASP A 39 -19.99 -12.03 20.62
N ILE A 40 -20.48 -10.96 21.26
CA ILE A 40 -20.23 -9.57 20.85
C ILE A 40 -18.75 -9.22 20.94
N VAL A 41 -18.06 -9.60 22.03
CA VAL A 41 -16.63 -9.36 22.20
C VAL A 41 -15.80 -10.09 21.14
N GLU A 42 -16.15 -11.34 20.82
CA GLU A 42 -15.48 -12.07 19.75
C GLU A 42 -15.68 -11.38 18.39
N THR A 43 -16.92 -10.96 18.10
CA THR A 43 -17.23 -10.18 16.89
C THR A 43 -16.41 -8.89 16.80
N TYR A 44 -16.27 -8.15 17.90
CA TYR A 44 -15.43 -6.95 17.93
C TYR A 44 -13.95 -7.27 17.74
N ARG A 45 -13.48 -8.42 18.25
CA ARG A 45 -12.09 -8.87 18.07
C ARG A 45 -11.80 -9.18 16.59
N ASP A 46 -12.73 -9.84 15.92
CA ASP A 46 -12.65 -10.12 14.49
C ASP A 46 -12.66 -8.83 13.67
N LEU A 47 -13.61 -7.92 13.95
CA LEU A 47 -13.68 -6.61 13.28
C LEU A 47 -12.42 -5.76 13.50
N ALA A 48 -11.84 -5.80 14.71
CA ALA A 48 -10.59 -5.08 14.99
C ALA A 48 -9.41 -5.65 14.17
N SER A 49 -9.37 -6.96 13.99
CA SER A 49 -8.38 -7.62 13.12
C SER A 49 -8.57 -7.19 11.66
N ASP A 50 -9.80 -7.25 11.15
CA ASP A 50 -10.13 -6.84 9.78
C ASP A 50 -9.77 -5.37 9.51
N LEU A 51 -10.03 -4.49 10.48
CA LEU A 51 -9.65 -3.08 10.39
C LEU A 51 -8.14 -2.88 10.33
N MET A 52 -7.38 -3.64 11.10
CA MET A 52 -5.92 -3.61 11.04
C MET A 52 -5.42 -4.04 9.66
N ASP A 53 -6.00 -5.12 9.10
CA ASP A 53 -5.63 -5.61 7.77
C ASP A 53 -5.97 -4.58 6.67
N ILE A 54 -7.13 -3.92 6.77
CA ILE A 54 -7.50 -2.83 5.86
C ILE A 54 -6.54 -1.65 6.01
N TYR A 55 -6.17 -1.28 7.24
CA TYR A 55 -5.24 -0.19 7.51
C TYR A 55 -3.86 -0.48 6.89
N LEU A 56 -3.31 -1.68 7.13
CA LEU A 56 -2.05 -2.11 6.53
C LEU A 56 -2.13 -2.14 5.00
N SER A 57 -3.23 -2.62 4.44
CA SER A 57 -3.49 -2.59 2.99
C SER A 57 -3.49 -1.16 2.44
N SER A 58 -4.13 -0.22 3.14
CA SER A 58 -4.14 1.20 2.78
C SER A 58 -2.74 1.82 2.83
N VAL A 59 -1.96 1.56 3.90
CA VAL A 59 -0.57 2.03 4.02
C VAL A 59 0.30 1.45 2.90
N ASN A 60 0.18 0.16 2.61
CA ASN A 60 0.91 -0.48 1.52
C ASN A 60 0.53 0.09 0.15
N ASN A 61 -0.74 0.43 -0.07
CA ASN A 61 -1.18 1.08 -1.30
C ASN A 61 -0.56 2.46 -1.45
N LYS A 62 -0.55 3.28 -0.39
CA LYS A 62 0.14 4.58 -0.38
C LYS A 62 1.63 4.42 -0.66
N MET A 63 2.30 3.46 -0.02
CA MET A 63 3.71 3.19 -0.25
C MET A 63 3.99 2.77 -1.70
N ASN A 64 3.17 1.89 -2.26
CA ASN A 64 3.27 1.47 -3.66
C ASN A 64 3.12 2.66 -4.62
N GLU A 65 2.26 3.62 -4.29
CA GLU A 65 2.09 4.81 -5.09
C GLU A 65 3.29 5.75 -5.03
N VAL A 66 3.83 6.00 -3.83
CA VAL A 66 5.05 6.79 -3.65
C VAL A 66 6.22 6.15 -4.42
N MET A 67 6.36 4.83 -4.34
CA MET A 67 7.39 4.09 -5.08
C MET A 67 7.20 4.20 -6.59
N LYS A 68 5.96 4.15 -7.09
CA LYS A 68 5.66 4.38 -8.52
C LYS A 68 6.08 5.79 -8.95
N LEU A 69 5.75 6.81 -8.18
CA LEU A 69 6.13 8.20 -8.48
C LEU A 69 7.65 8.33 -8.58
N LEU A 70 8.38 7.89 -7.55
CA LEU A 70 9.84 7.96 -7.54
C LEU A 70 10.46 7.20 -8.72
N THR A 71 9.89 6.05 -9.08
CA THR A 71 10.34 5.24 -10.23
C THR A 71 10.11 5.95 -11.56
N VAL A 72 8.96 6.59 -11.76
CA VAL A 72 8.65 7.35 -12.98
C VAL A 72 9.63 8.51 -13.15
N ILE A 73 9.83 9.30 -12.09
CA ILE A 73 10.80 10.41 -12.10
C ILE A 73 12.19 9.87 -12.43
N SER A 74 12.67 8.86 -11.69
CA SER A 74 14.01 8.31 -11.87
C SER A 74 14.21 7.72 -13.27
N SER A 75 13.23 7.00 -13.81
CA SER A 75 13.30 6.41 -15.15
C SER A 75 13.45 7.46 -16.26
N ILE A 76 12.95 8.68 -16.06
CA ILE A 76 13.13 9.80 -17.00
C ILE A 76 14.51 10.44 -16.83
N PHE A 77 14.93 10.69 -15.57
CA PHE A 77 16.18 11.36 -15.28
C PHE A 77 17.43 10.52 -15.54
N ILE A 78 17.40 9.20 -15.36
CA ILE A 78 18.56 8.32 -15.58
C ILE A 78 19.11 8.42 -17.02
N PRO A 79 18.32 8.18 -18.08
CA PRO A 79 18.83 8.28 -19.45
C PRO A 79 19.19 9.72 -19.83
N LEU A 80 18.44 10.72 -19.36
CA LEU A 80 18.76 12.13 -19.60
C LEU A 80 20.11 12.51 -18.98
N THR A 81 20.32 12.16 -17.71
CA THR A 81 21.57 12.43 -17.00
C THR A 81 22.72 11.65 -17.60
N PHE A 82 22.50 10.43 -18.09
CA PHE A 82 23.51 9.65 -18.78
C PHE A 82 23.97 10.33 -20.08
N ILE A 83 23.03 10.78 -20.92
CA ILE A 83 23.36 11.50 -22.16
C ILE A 83 24.05 12.83 -21.83
N ALA A 84 23.51 13.61 -20.88
CA ALA A 84 24.13 14.86 -20.43
C ALA A 84 25.53 14.64 -19.83
N GLY A 85 25.73 13.51 -19.13
CA GLY A 85 27.00 13.11 -18.55
C GLY A 85 28.03 12.79 -19.63
N ILE A 86 27.67 12.01 -20.65
CA ILE A 86 28.53 11.74 -21.81
C ILE A 86 28.87 13.06 -22.50
N TYR A 87 27.89 13.88 -22.85
CA TYR A 87 28.12 15.15 -23.56
C TYR A 87 28.81 16.24 -22.70
N GLY A 88 28.80 16.10 -21.38
CA GLY A 88 29.52 16.95 -20.44
C GLY A 88 30.98 16.56 -20.22
N MET A 89 31.43 15.42 -20.77
CA MET A 89 32.84 15.04 -20.77
C MET A 89 33.59 15.92 -21.79
N ASN A 90 34.72 16.50 -21.39
CA ASN A 90 35.57 17.30 -22.27
C ASN A 90 36.25 16.41 -23.31
N PHE A 91 35.53 16.08 -24.37
CA PHE A 91 36.08 15.38 -25.53
C PHE A 91 36.80 16.41 -26.40
N ASP A 92 38.14 16.39 -26.35
CA ASP A 92 39.01 17.27 -27.13
C ASP A 92 39.30 16.67 -28.53
N PRO A 93 38.85 17.28 -29.65
CA PRO A 93 39.03 16.72 -31.00
C PRO A 93 40.50 16.46 -31.40
N GLY A 94 41.47 17.03 -30.66
CA GLY A 94 42.91 16.91 -30.95
C GLY A 94 43.61 15.62 -30.48
N GLU A 95 43.05 14.84 -29.55
CA GLU A 95 43.78 13.75 -28.86
C GLU A 95 43.49 12.33 -29.40
N SER A 96 42.41 12.10 -30.18
CA SER A 96 42.11 10.78 -30.75
C SER A 96 41.20 10.86 -32.00
N PRO A 97 41.48 10.13 -33.11
CA PRO A 97 40.62 10.09 -34.31
C PRO A 97 39.23 9.49 -34.06
N TRP A 98 39.06 8.81 -32.92
CA TRP A 98 37.82 8.18 -32.47
C TRP A 98 37.01 9.08 -31.53
N ASN A 99 37.50 10.29 -31.29
CA ASN A 99 36.83 11.26 -30.45
C ASN A 99 35.72 11.96 -31.25
N MET A 100 34.52 11.38 -31.19
CA MET A 100 33.22 11.93 -31.62
C MET A 100 33.27 12.86 -32.87
N PRO A 101 33.33 12.32 -34.10
CA PRO A 101 33.27 13.11 -35.34
C PRO A 101 31.96 13.91 -35.52
N GLU A 102 30.96 13.71 -34.67
CA GLU A 102 29.69 14.45 -34.63
C GLU A 102 29.80 15.82 -33.94
N LEU A 103 30.88 16.10 -33.19
CA LEU A 103 31.10 17.38 -32.50
C LEU A 103 31.50 18.52 -33.47
N ASP A 104 32.12 18.17 -34.60
CA ASP A 104 32.49 19.09 -35.69
C ASP A 104 31.30 19.37 -36.64
N TRP A 105 30.18 18.64 -36.48
CA TRP A 105 28.99 18.82 -37.29
C TRP A 105 28.07 19.86 -36.66
N TYR A 106 27.73 20.92 -37.41
CA TYR A 106 26.83 22.00 -36.97
C TYR A 106 25.49 21.52 -36.34
N TYR A 107 25.05 20.30 -36.68
CA TYR A 107 23.80 19.71 -36.20
C TYR A 107 23.94 18.63 -35.11
N GLY A 108 25.15 18.28 -34.66
CA GLY A 108 25.35 17.23 -33.64
C GLY A 108 24.67 17.56 -32.30
N TYR A 109 24.87 18.79 -31.81
CA TYR A 109 24.23 19.26 -30.57
C TYR A 109 22.69 19.31 -30.67
N PRO A 110 22.09 19.92 -31.72
CA PRO A 110 20.63 19.84 -31.95
C PRO A 110 20.08 18.41 -32.03
N LEU A 111 20.77 17.51 -32.73
CA LEU A 111 20.32 16.13 -32.90
C LEU A 111 20.31 15.36 -31.58
N CYS A 112 21.29 15.60 -30.70
CA CYS A 112 21.27 15.01 -29.36
C CYS A 112 20.20 15.57 -28.45
N LEU A 113 19.91 16.86 -28.53
CA LEU A 113 18.74 17.42 -27.83
C LEU A 113 17.45 16.75 -28.30
N VAL A 114 17.29 16.53 -29.61
CA VAL A 114 16.12 15.81 -30.17
C VAL A 114 16.05 14.37 -29.64
N ILE A 115 17.17 13.65 -29.54
CA ILE A 115 17.21 12.29 -28.98
C ILE A 115 16.86 12.27 -27.48
N MET A 116 17.36 13.23 -26.70
CA MET A 116 17.01 13.34 -25.28
C MET A 116 15.51 13.62 -25.11
N PHE A 117 14.98 14.55 -25.90
CA PHE A 117 13.56 14.91 -25.86
C PHE A 117 12.67 13.76 -26.33
N SER A 118 13.04 13.05 -27.39
CA SER A 118 12.30 11.89 -27.89
C SER A 118 12.29 10.74 -26.89
N THR A 119 13.39 10.51 -26.18
CA THR A 119 13.49 9.50 -25.12
C THR A 119 12.58 9.87 -23.94
N ALA A 120 12.62 11.13 -23.49
CA ALA A 120 11.73 11.61 -22.42
C ALA A 120 10.25 11.46 -22.81
N ILE A 121 9.86 11.93 -23.99
CA ILE A 121 8.48 11.84 -24.49
C ILE A 121 8.03 10.38 -24.61
N SER A 122 8.88 9.50 -25.15
CA SER A 122 8.56 8.08 -25.32
C SER A 122 8.30 7.39 -23.99
N LEU A 123 9.11 7.68 -22.96
CA LEU A 123 8.91 7.14 -21.61
C LEU A 123 7.64 7.71 -20.97
N ILE A 124 7.41 9.02 -21.07
CA ILE A 124 6.19 9.64 -20.55
C ILE A 124 4.94 9.03 -21.20
N TYR A 125 4.96 8.89 -22.53
CA TYR A 125 3.85 8.27 -23.28
C TYR A 125 3.63 6.81 -22.88
N PHE A 126 4.71 6.04 -22.68
CA PHE A 126 4.62 4.66 -22.20
C PHE A 126 3.98 4.58 -20.81
N PHE A 127 4.41 5.41 -19.86
CA PHE A 127 3.82 5.46 -18.52
C PHE A 127 2.37 5.96 -18.52
N TRP A 128 2.03 6.88 -19.42
CA TRP A 128 0.66 7.36 -19.58
C TRP A 128 -0.27 6.28 -20.14
N ARG A 129 0.18 5.53 -21.16
CA ARG A 129 -0.57 4.39 -21.71
C ARG A 129 -0.76 3.25 -20.69
N ARG A 130 0.16 3.11 -19.74
CA ARG A 130 0.03 2.14 -18.64
C ARG A 130 -0.88 2.61 -17.50
N GLY A 131 -1.45 3.81 -17.56
CA GLY A 131 -2.37 4.33 -16.53
C GLY A 131 -1.69 4.68 -15.21
N TRP A 132 -0.36 4.88 -15.20
CA TRP A 132 0.38 5.13 -13.96
C TRP A 132 0.08 6.51 -13.35
N PHE A 133 -0.30 7.49 -14.16
CA PHE A 133 -0.65 8.84 -13.71
C PHE A 133 -2.09 8.98 -13.21
N GLU A 134 -2.99 8.04 -13.54
CA GLU A 134 -4.40 8.12 -13.19
C GLU A 134 -4.63 7.89 -11.70
N ASN A 135 -3.91 6.91 -11.13
CA ASN A 135 -3.93 6.60 -9.69
C ASN A 135 -3.27 7.67 -8.81
N LEU A 136 -2.42 8.54 -9.40
CA LEU A 136 -1.73 9.60 -8.65
C LEU A 136 -2.65 10.77 -8.30
N SER A 137 -3.62 11.05 -9.18
CA SER A 137 -4.54 12.17 -9.02
C SER A 137 -5.57 11.95 -7.91
N THR A 138 -5.92 10.69 -7.63
CA THR A 138 -6.89 10.30 -6.61
C THR A 138 -6.35 10.46 -5.19
N THR A 139 -5.04 10.29 -5.00
CA THR A 139 -4.42 10.30 -3.66
C THR A 139 -4.09 11.70 -3.19
N ILE A 140 -3.64 12.57 -4.09
CA ILE A 140 -3.45 14.01 -3.79
C ILE A 140 -4.80 14.66 -3.43
N LYS A 141 -5.89 14.28 -4.11
CA LYS A 141 -7.23 14.84 -3.88
C LYS A 141 -7.93 14.29 -2.62
N ALA A 142 -7.43 13.22 -2.02
CA ALA A 142 -7.98 12.63 -0.79
C ALA A 142 -7.35 13.21 0.48
N GLU A 143 -6.30 14.03 0.33
CA GLU A 143 -5.57 14.66 1.44
C GLU A 143 -5.97 16.14 1.67
N ASP A 144 -6.76 16.72 0.74
CA ASP A 144 -7.43 18.02 0.85
C ASP A 144 -8.88 17.89 1.35
#